data_AF-A0A7W5SK08-F1
#
_entry.id   AF-A0A7W5SK08-F1
#
_cell.length_a   1.000
_cell.length_b   1.000
_cell.length_c   1.000
_cell.angle_alpha   90.00
_cell.angle_beta   90.00
_cell.angle_gamma   90.00
#
_symmetry.space_group_name_H-M   'P 1'
#
loop_
_entity.id
_entity.type
_entity.pdbx_description
1 polymer ?
#
loop_
_entity_poly.entity_id
_entity_poly.type
_entity_poly.pdbx_seq_one_letter_code
_entity_poly.pdbx_strand_id
1 'polypeptide(L)'
;MTAGKVISIREEATGKHSLDYRIADAFVTNPTSESLATLLREVQESNSAAQQESKEAEARALDPKLRPADVAIARQQMEDADFRSKRMDAAAGELQTLLNKTKDREEADARRQAHAAAIVERDQLVKDLAAYEEHANAIAELLTRISANNRKLHMDEHAERIARGAALTWNVNDDPRLPKLLTSTRLPKFKADGSVHGYVWPPEEKAFTSMIYGS
;
A
#
# COMPACT_ATOMS: atom_id res chain seq x y z
N MET A 1 -48.61 -55.32 1.67
CA MET A 1 -48.63 -54.35 2.77
C MET A 1 -47.62 -53.27 2.45
N THR A 2 -48.08 -52.16 1.87
CA THR A 2 -47.27 -51.05 1.39
C THR A 2 -46.98 -50.09 2.55
N ALA A 3 -45.71 -50.01 2.96
CA ALA A 3 -45.25 -49.03 3.93
C ALA A 3 -45.25 -47.63 3.31
N GLY A 4 -46.10 -46.75 3.84
CA GLY A 4 -46.11 -45.34 3.50
C GLY A 4 -44.84 -44.67 3.99
N LYS A 5 -43.96 -44.29 3.06
CA LYS A 5 -42.80 -43.45 3.31
C LYS A 5 -43.30 -42.03 3.58
N VAL A 6 -43.34 -41.66 4.86
CA VAL A 6 -43.57 -40.27 5.29
C VAL A 6 -42.31 -39.48 4.94
N ILE A 7 -42.36 -38.72 3.86
CA ILE A 7 -41.29 -37.78 3.48
C ILE A 7 -41.45 -36.57 4.40
N SER A 8 -40.54 -36.48 5.38
CA SER A 8 -40.38 -35.35 6.29
C SER A 8 -40.01 -34.10 5.49
N ILE A 9 -40.82 -33.05 5.55
CA ILE A 9 -40.58 -31.72 4.94
C ILE A 9 -39.47 -30.94 5.71
N ARG A 10 -38.64 -31.63 6.50
CA ARG A 10 -37.64 -31.02 7.38
C ARG A 10 -36.21 -31.08 6.83
N GLU A 11 -36.07 -31.31 5.52
CA GLU A 11 -34.79 -31.69 4.91
C GLU A 11 -34.37 -30.79 3.72
N GLU A 12 -34.60 -29.47 3.81
CA GLU A 12 -34.10 -28.49 2.81
C GLU A 12 -33.40 -27.23 3.38
N ALA A 13 -33.06 -27.16 4.67
CA ALA A 13 -32.43 -25.94 5.24
C ALA A 13 -31.11 -26.16 6.01
N THR A 14 -30.31 -27.15 5.63
CA THR A 14 -28.90 -27.20 6.07
C THR A 14 -28.07 -26.25 5.21
N GLY A 15 -27.83 -25.02 5.69
CA GLY A 15 -26.69 -24.22 5.19
C GLY A 15 -26.77 -22.70 5.27
N LYS A 16 -27.95 -22.09 5.43
CA LYS A 16 -28.07 -20.63 5.59
C LYS A 16 -28.81 -20.31 6.87
N HIS A 17 -28.06 -19.87 7.89
CA HIS A 17 -28.64 -19.14 9.02
C HIS A 17 -29.56 -18.04 8.47
N SER A 18 -30.73 -17.83 9.10
CA SER A 18 -31.66 -16.80 8.64
C SER A 18 -30.95 -15.43 8.58
N LEU A 19 -31.45 -14.54 7.73
CA LEU A 19 -30.86 -13.20 7.57
C LEU A 19 -30.74 -12.48 8.93
N ASP A 20 -31.73 -12.63 9.80
CA ASP A 20 -31.72 -12.10 11.17
C ASP A 20 -30.57 -12.63 12.02
N TYR A 21 -30.29 -13.94 11.97
CA TYR A 21 -29.16 -14.52 12.69
C TYR A 21 -27.83 -13.98 12.15
N ARG A 22 -27.72 -13.81 10.83
CA ARG A 22 -26.50 -13.27 10.20
C ARG A 22 -26.30 -11.80 10.52
N ILE A 23 -27.36 -11.00 10.60
CA ILE A 23 -27.31 -9.63 11.09
C ILE A 23 -26.79 -9.62 12.53
N ALA A 24 -27.35 -10.45 13.41
CA ALA A 24 -26.92 -10.51 14.80
C ALA A 24 -25.45 -10.95 14.94
N ASP A 25 -25.04 -12.01 14.23
CA ASP A 25 -23.67 -12.52 14.23
C ASP A 25 -22.66 -11.47 13.74
N ALA A 26 -23.03 -10.65 12.75
CA ALA A 26 -22.15 -9.62 12.21
C ALA A 26 -21.68 -8.62 13.29
N PHE A 27 -22.48 -8.37 14.34
CA PHE A 27 -22.09 -7.50 15.44
C PHE A 27 -21.19 -8.18 16.49
N VAL A 28 -21.07 -9.51 16.45
CA VAL A 28 -20.27 -10.30 17.41
C VAL A 28 -18.96 -10.78 16.78
N THR A 29 -18.99 -11.22 15.52
CA THR A 29 -17.88 -11.95 14.91
C THR A 29 -16.84 -11.05 14.22
N ASN A 30 -17.04 -9.72 14.22
CA ASN A 30 -16.17 -8.75 13.53
C ASN A 30 -15.81 -9.15 12.08
N PRO A 31 -16.82 -9.33 11.20
CA PRO A 31 -16.59 -9.70 9.81
C PRO A 31 -15.78 -8.64 9.03
N THR A 32 -15.27 -9.03 7.86
CA THR A 32 -14.56 -8.11 6.95
C THR A 32 -15.50 -7.09 6.32
N SER A 33 -14.95 -5.97 5.85
CA SER A 33 -15.75 -4.95 5.15
C SER A 33 -16.48 -5.49 3.91
N GLU A 34 -15.89 -6.43 3.19
CA GLU A 34 -16.52 -7.09 2.04
C GLU A 34 -17.74 -7.94 2.44
N SER A 35 -17.61 -8.72 3.52
CA SER A 35 -18.70 -9.54 4.06
C SER A 35 -19.86 -8.66 4.55
N LEU A 36 -19.55 -7.56 5.25
CA LEU A 36 -20.53 -6.57 5.69
C LEU A 36 -21.24 -5.88 4.52
N ALA A 37 -20.52 -5.50 3.47
CA ALA A 37 -21.12 -4.90 2.28
C ALA A 37 -22.08 -5.86 1.55
N THR A 38 -21.74 -7.15 1.52
CA THR A 38 -22.61 -8.19 0.96
C THR A 38 -23.87 -8.37 1.82
N LEU A 39 -23.71 -8.47 3.14
CA LEU A 39 -24.83 -8.59 4.07
C LEU A 39 -25.76 -7.38 4.00
N LEU A 40 -25.21 -6.17 3.94
CA LEU A 40 -26.00 -4.93 3.81
C LEU A 40 -26.86 -4.94 2.54
N ARG A 41 -26.33 -5.40 1.41
CA ARG A 41 -27.08 -5.53 0.15
C ARG A 41 -28.26 -6.48 0.31
N GLU A 42 -28.03 -7.64 0.92
CA GLU A 42 -29.11 -8.62 1.17
C GLU A 42 -30.20 -8.05 2.11
N VAL A 43 -29.81 -7.26 3.12
CA VAL A 43 -30.75 -6.56 4.00
C VAL A 43 -31.58 -5.53 3.24
N GLN A 44 -30.96 -4.75 2.34
CA GLN A 44 -31.66 -3.78 1.50
C GLN A 44 -32.63 -4.45 0.52
N GLU A 45 -32.23 -5.57 -0.09
CA GLU A 45 -33.11 -6.37 -0.95
C GLU A 45 -34.31 -6.93 -0.17
N SER A 46 -34.07 -7.47 1.02
CA SER A 46 -35.14 -7.97 1.90
C SER A 46 -36.06 -6.84 2.38
N ASN A 47 -35.53 -5.64 2.63
CA ASN A 47 -36.33 -4.47 2.99
C ASN A 47 -37.26 -4.07 1.84
N SER A 48 -36.71 -3.95 0.62
CA SER A 48 -37.48 -3.64 -0.58
C SER A 48 -38.60 -4.66 -0.84
N ALA A 49 -38.31 -5.95 -0.68
CA ALA A 49 -39.30 -7.01 -0.80
C ALA A 49 -40.42 -6.89 0.25
N ALA A 50 -40.08 -6.60 1.52
CA ALA A 50 -41.06 -6.39 2.58
C ALA A 50 -41.93 -5.15 2.34
N GLN A 51 -41.36 -4.06 1.83
CA GLN A 51 -42.12 -2.86 1.45
C GLN A 51 -43.11 -3.15 0.31
N GLN A 52 -42.69 -3.94 -0.67
CA GLN A 52 -43.57 -4.35 -1.77
C GLN A 52 -44.71 -5.26 -1.28
N GLU A 53 -44.40 -6.25 -0.43
CA GLU A 53 -45.40 -7.12 0.20
C GLU A 53 -46.42 -6.31 1.02
N SER A 54 -45.96 -5.33 1.79
CA SER A 54 -46.83 -4.42 2.55
C SER A 54 -47.78 -3.65 1.64
N LYS A 55 -47.29 -3.09 0.52
CA LYS A 55 -48.13 -2.34 -0.44
C LYS A 55 -49.15 -3.23 -1.14
N GLU A 56 -48.78 -4.45 -1.48
CA GLU A 56 -49.70 -5.43 -2.09
C GLU A 56 -50.78 -5.88 -1.11
N ALA A 57 -50.42 -6.10 0.15
CA ALA A 57 -51.35 -6.44 1.21
C ALA A 57 -52.29 -5.26 1.54
N GLU A 58 -51.79 -4.03 1.53
CA GLU A 58 -52.60 -2.80 1.66
C GLU A 58 -53.61 -2.67 0.51
N ALA A 59 -53.15 -2.82 -0.75
CA ALA A 59 -54.02 -2.77 -1.92
C ALA A 59 -55.13 -3.84 -1.86
N ARG A 60 -54.80 -5.03 -1.36
CA ARG A 60 -55.78 -6.10 -1.13
C ARG A 60 -56.75 -5.72 -0.01
N ALA A 61 -56.28 -5.21 1.13
CA ALA A 61 -57.13 -4.81 2.25
C ALA A 61 -58.15 -3.70 1.91
N LEU A 62 -57.86 -2.89 0.87
CA LEU A 62 -58.73 -1.84 0.38
C LEU A 62 -59.71 -2.29 -0.74
N ASP A 63 -59.68 -3.56 -1.18
CA ASP A 63 -60.58 -4.05 -2.21
C ASP A 63 -62.01 -4.24 -1.67
N PRO A 64 -63.01 -3.47 -2.17
CA PRO A 64 -64.40 -3.57 -1.71
C PRO A 64 -65.08 -4.91 -2.06
N LYS A 65 -64.47 -5.73 -2.92
CA LYS A 65 -65.00 -7.04 -3.32
C LYS A 65 -64.63 -8.16 -2.36
N LEU A 66 -63.66 -7.94 -1.47
CA LEU A 66 -63.23 -8.93 -0.50
C LEU A 66 -64.19 -9.05 0.68
N ARG A 67 -64.22 -10.24 1.28
CA ARG A 67 -64.99 -10.48 2.49
C ARG A 67 -64.26 -9.89 3.69
N PRO A 68 -64.96 -9.52 4.78
CA PRO A 68 -64.33 -8.96 5.97
C PRO A 68 -63.22 -9.82 6.58
N ALA A 69 -63.34 -11.15 6.52
CA ALA A 69 -62.31 -12.06 7.00
C ALA A 69 -61.01 -11.96 6.18
N ASP A 70 -61.10 -11.87 4.85
CA ASP A 70 -59.94 -11.75 3.96
C ASP A 70 -59.26 -10.38 4.11
N VAL A 71 -60.05 -9.32 4.36
CA VAL A 71 -59.53 -7.99 4.70
C VAL A 71 -58.73 -8.01 6.00
N ALA A 72 -59.18 -8.73 7.03
CA ALA A 72 -58.44 -8.85 8.28
C ALA A 72 -57.10 -9.56 8.09
N ILE A 73 -57.05 -10.63 7.29
CA ILE A 73 -55.81 -11.33 6.93
C ILE A 73 -54.85 -10.39 6.18
N ALA A 74 -55.36 -9.65 5.19
CA ALA A 74 -54.55 -8.71 4.42
C ALA A 74 -53.96 -7.59 5.30
N ARG A 75 -54.72 -7.08 6.28
CA ARG A 75 -54.22 -6.09 7.25
C ARG A 75 -53.09 -6.66 8.12
N GLN A 76 -53.25 -7.88 8.60
CA GLN A 76 -52.19 -8.52 9.39
C GLN A 76 -50.92 -8.74 8.56
N GLN A 77 -51.04 -9.20 7.31
CA GLN A 77 -49.91 -9.34 6.39
C GLN A 77 -49.20 -8.00 6.14
N MET A 78 -49.97 -6.92 5.96
CA MET A 78 -49.44 -5.57 5.81
C MET A 78 -48.66 -5.13 7.04
N GLU A 79 -49.21 -5.30 8.25
CA GLU A 79 -48.55 -4.93 9.50
C GLU A 79 -47.25 -5.73 9.74
N ASP A 80 -47.28 -7.04 9.48
CA ASP A 80 -46.11 -7.91 9.61
C ASP A 80 -45.00 -7.53 8.62
N ALA A 81 -45.37 -7.21 7.37
CA ALA A 81 -44.45 -6.78 6.33
C ALA A 81 -43.86 -5.39 6.62
N ASP A 82 -44.68 -4.44 7.08
CA ASP A 82 -44.23 -3.10 7.50
C ASP A 82 -43.25 -3.18 8.70
N PHE A 83 -43.57 -4.00 9.70
CA PHE A 83 -42.67 -4.22 10.83
C PHE A 83 -41.33 -4.81 10.37
N ARG A 84 -41.35 -5.80 9.47
CA ARG A 84 -40.14 -6.40 8.91
C ARG A 84 -39.31 -5.38 8.14
N SER A 85 -39.94 -4.55 7.31
CA SER A 85 -39.32 -3.43 6.59
C SER A 85 -38.61 -2.47 7.55
N LYS A 86 -39.30 -1.97 8.57
CA LYS A 86 -38.74 -1.06 9.58
C LYS A 86 -37.53 -1.67 10.30
N ARG A 87 -37.62 -2.95 10.64
CA ARG A 87 -36.51 -3.68 11.28
C ARG A 87 -35.30 -3.81 10.34
N MET A 88 -35.52 -4.15 9.07
CA MET A 88 -34.44 -4.24 8.07
C MET A 88 -33.80 -2.87 7.80
N ASP A 89 -34.60 -1.80 7.78
CA ASP A 89 -34.10 -0.43 7.64
C ASP A 89 -33.18 -0.02 8.81
N ALA A 90 -33.61 -0.29 10.04
CA ALA A 90 -32.79 -0.08 11.22
C ALA A 90 -31.49 -0.92 11.19
N ALA A 91 -31.59 -2.20 10.82
CA ALA A 91 -30.44 -3.07 10.67
C ALA A 91 -29.47 -2.56 9.59
N ALA A 92 -29.98 -2.04 8.47
CA ALA A 92 -29.16 -1.47 7.41
C ALA A 92 -28.38 -0.24 7.88
N GLY A 93 -28.99 0.64 8.68
CA GLY A 93 -28.31 1.80 9.26
C GLY A 93 -27.15 1.42 10.19
N GLU A 94 -27.36 0.44 11.06
CA GLU A 94 -26.33 -0.06 11.97
C GLU A 94 -25.21 -0.81 11.22
N LEU A 95 -25.57 -1.66 10.24
CA LEU A 95 -24.59 -2.36 9.39
C LEU A 95 -23.76 -1.39 8.55
N GLN A 96 -24.36 -0.32 8.04
CA GLN A 96 -23.64 0.71 7.29
C GLN A 96 -22.61 1.44 8.19
N THR A 97 -22.97 1.72 9.44
CA THR A 97 -22.06 2.30 10.43
C THR A 97 -20.90 1.34 10.74
N LEU A 98 -21.21 0.06 10.97
CA LEU A 98 -20.21 -0.98 11.23
C LEU A 98 -19.27 -1.18 10.04
N LEU A 99 -19.80 -1.17 8.81
CA LEU A 99 -19.03 -1.26 7.57
C LEU A 99 -18.00 -0.14 7.46
N ASN A 100 -18.42 1.11 7.68
CA ASN A 100 -17.53 2.27 7.61
C ASN A 100 -16.40 2.16 8.64
N LYS A 101 -16.73 1.85 9.91
CA LYS A 101 -15.73 1.63 10.97
C LYS A 101 -14.75 0.51 10.62
N THR A 102 -15.25 -0.57 10.01
CA THR A 102 -14.42 -1.71 9.62
C THR A 102 -13.46 -1.35 8.49
N LYS A 103 -13.93 -0.59 7.49
CA LYS A 103 -13.06 -0.08 6.40
C LYS A 103 -11.95 0.81 6.95
N ASP A 104 -12.28 1.75 7.83
CA ASP A 104 -11.28 2.65 8.42
C ASP A 104 -10.21 1.87 9.19
N ARG A 105 -10.61 0.81 9.91
CA ARG A 105 -9.69 -0.09 10.63
C ARG A 105 -8.79 -0.85 9.68
N GLU A 106 -9.36 -1.48 8.65
CA GLU A 106 -8.61 -2.26 7.65
C GLU A 106 -7.59 -1.38 6.91
N GLU A 107 -7.97 -0.15 6.52
CA GLU A 107 -7.06 0.79 5.89
C GLU A 107 -5.95 1.26 6.85
N ALA A 108 -6.28 1.53 8.12
CA ALA A 108 -5.28 1.86 9.13
C ALA A 108 -4.29 0.71 9.35
N ASP A 109 -4.76 -0.54 9.38
CA ASP A 109 -3.92 -1.73 9.46
C ASP A 109 -2.98 -1.85 8.26
N ALA A 110 -3.51 -1.69 7.04
CA ALA A 110 -2.70 -1.72 5.82
C ALA A 110 -1.61 -0.63 5.82
N ARG A 111 -1.96 0.61 6.23
CA ARG A 111 -1.00 1.70 6.36
C ARG A 111 0.08 1.42 7.39
N ARG A 112 -0.28 0.85 8.55
CA ARG A 112 0.69 0.45 9.58
C ARG A 112 1.68 -0.59 9.06
N GLN A 113 1.20 -1.59 8.33
CA GLN A 113 2.05 -2.64 7.75
C GLN A 113 3.01 -2.08 6.69
N ALA A 114 2.50 -1.25 5.78
CA ALA A 114 3.32 -0.61 4.76
C ALA A 114 4.41 0.29 5.38
N HIS A 115 4.05 1.06 6.40
CA HIS A 115 5.00 1.90 7.12
C HIS A 115 6.07 1.09 7.86
N ALA A 116 5.69 -0.02 8.50
CA ALA A 116 6.64 -0.92 9.16
C ALA A 116 7.62 -1.54 8.15
N ALA A 117 7.15 -1.95 6.97
CA ALA A 117 8.00 -2.46 5.91
C ALA A 117 8.99 -1.39 5.40
N ALA A 118 8.52 -0.15 5.19
CA ALA A 118 9.35 0.97 4.76
C ALA A 118 10.45 1.32 5.79
N ILE A 119 10.18 1.19 7.09
CA ILE A 119 11.20 1.36 8.14
C ILE A 119 12.29 0.29 8.01
N VAL A 120 11.92 -0.97 7.82
CA VAL A 120 12.88 -2.06 7.66
C VAL A 120 13.75 -1.85 6.43
N GLU A 121 13.15 -1.44 5.31
CA GLU A 121 13.89 -1.12 4.08
C GLU A 121 14.84 0.06 4.29
N ARG A 122 14.37 1.15 4.90
CA ARG A 122 15.22 2.30 5.25
C ARG A 122 16.41 1.87 6.09
N ASP A 123 16.19 1.06 7.13
CA ASP A 123 17.25 0.63 8.03
C ASP A 123 18.26 -0.28 7.33
N GLN A 124 17.82 -1.07 6.34
CA GLN A 124 18.73 -1.80 5.46
C GLN A 124 19.52 -0.86 4.55
N LEU A 125 18.86 0.11 3.91
CA LEU A 125 19.53 1.10 3.06
C LEU A 125 20.56 1.93 3.84
N VAL A 126 20.33 2.21 5.12
CA VAL A 126 21.33 2.88 5.97
C VAL A 126 22.60 2.04 6.09
N LYS A 127 22.49 0.71 6.21
CA LYS A 127 23.65 -0.20 6.25
C LYS A 127 24.35 -0.25 4.90
N ASP A 128 23.58 -0.32 3.82
CA ASP A 128 24.13 -0.37 2.46
C ASP A 128 24.85 0.95 2.13
N LEU A 129 24.31 2.08 2.58
CA LEU A 129 24.95 3.38 2.48
C LEU A 129 26.23 3.49 3.32
N ALA A 130 26.35 2.76 4.43
CA ALA A 130 27.63 2.70 5.14
C ALA A 130 28.73 2.06 4.28
N ALA A 131 28.39 1.07 3.44
CA ALA A 131 29.35 0.48 2.52
C ALA A 131 29.82 1.47 1.43
N TYR A 132 29.02 2.48 1.06
CA TYR A 132 29.46 3.51 0.11
C TYR A 132 30.74 4.21 0.58
N GLU A 133 30.90 4.45 1.88
CA GLU A 133 32.09 5.10 2.43
C GLU A 133 33.38 4.31 2.11
N GLU A 134 33.33 2.98 2.25
CA GLU A 134 34.46 2.10 1.92
C GLU A 134 34.80 2.15 0.42
N HIS A 135 33.78 2.09 -0.45
CA HIS A 135 33.98 2.17 -1.90
C HIS A 135 34.51 3.54 -2.33
N ALA A 136 33.96 4.62 -1.78
CA ALA A 136 34.40 5.98 -2.08
C ALA A 136 35.87 6.19 -1.69
N ASN A 137 36.28 5.67 -0.52
CA ASN A 137 37.68 5.72 -0.08
C ASN A 137 38.60 4.91 -1.01
N ALA A 138 38.21 3.68 -1.37
CA ALA A 138 38.99 2.85 -2.29
C ALA A 138 39.18 3.52 -3.67
N ILE A 139 38.14 4.16 -4.20
CA ILE A 139 38.22 4.92 -5.45
C ILE A 139 39.11 6.15 -5.27
N ALA A 140 38.97 6.91 -4.18
CA ALA A 140 39.79 8.09 -3.90
C ALA A 140 41.28 7.73 -3.78
N GLU A 141 41.63 6.62 -3.13
CA GLU A 141 43.00 6.11 -3.05
C GLU A 141 43.56 5.74 -4.43
N LEU A 142 42.77 5.07 -5.27
CA LEU A 142 43.15 4.74 -6.64
C LEU A 142 43.42 6.00 -7.47
N LEU A 143 42.51 6.98 -7.42
CA LEU A 143 42.66 8.25 -8.15
C LEU A 143 43.89 9.04 -7.65
N THR A 144 44.15 9.02 -6.34
CA THR A 144 45.37 9.62 -5.75
C THR A 144 46.63 8.98 -6.31
N ARG A 145 46.67 7.65 -6.38
CA ARG A 145 47.81 6.90 -6.95
C ARG A 145 47.99 7.18 -8.44
N ILE A 146 46.91 7.24 -9.21
CA ILE A 146 46.96 7.59 -10.65
C ILE A 146 47.51 9.01 -10.81
N SER A 147 46.99 9.99 -10.06
CA SER A 147 47.49 11.37 -10.11
C SER A 147 48.97 11.46 -9.76
N ALA A 148 49.40 10.80 -8.69
CA ALA A 148 50.81 10.76 -8.28
C ALA A 148 51.71 10.06 -9.30
N ASN A 149 51.23 9.02 -9.98
CA ASN A 149 51.95 8.33 -11.05
C ASN A 149 52.07 9.19 -12.31
N ASN A 150 50.97 9.82 -12.75
CA ASN A 150 50.96 10.71 -13.92
C ASN A 150 51.93 11.89 -13.74
N ARG A 151 52.15 12.38 -12.52
CA ARG A 151 53.17 13.42 -12.24
C ARG A 151 54.62 12.96 -12.47
N LYS A 152 54.88 11.65 -12.49
CA LYS A 152 56.24 11.06 -12.62
C LYS A 152 56.57 10.61 -14.03
N LEU A 153 55.55 10.44 -14.88
CA LEU A 153 55.68 9.84 -16.20
C LEU A 153 55.41 10.87 -17.29
N HIS A 154 55.87 10.59 -18.51
CA HIS A 154 55.51 11.41 -19.66
C HIS A 154 54.04 11.16 -20.04
N MET A 155 53.41 12.10 -20.76
CA MET A 155 51.97 12.04 -21.01
C MET A 155 51.53 10.77 -21.78
N ASP A 156 52.39 10.23 -22.64
CA ASP A 156 52.16 8.98 -23.36
C ASP A 156 52.10 7.75 -22.45
N GLU A 157 52.65 7.81 -21.24
CA GLU A 157 52.75 6.68 -20.31
C GLU A 157 51.69 6.70 -19.20
N HIS A 158 50.73 7.64 -19.26
CA HIS A 158 49.66 7.73 -18.26
C HIS A 158 48.83 6.43 -18.16
N ALA A 159 48.70 5.93 -16.92
CA ALA A 159 48.03 4.66 -16.63
C ALA A 159 46.57 4.62 -17.12
N GLU A 160 45.84 5.73 -16.99
CA GLU A 160 44.44 5.82 -17.43
C GLU A 160 44.30 5.67 -18.95
N ARG A 161 45.20 6.29 -19.73
CA ARG A 161 45.21 6.20 -21.19
C ARG A 161 45.42 4.75 -21.64
N ILE A 162 46.41 4.09 -21.03
CA ILE A 162 46.76 2.69 -21.32
C ILE A 162 45.59 1.77 -21.00
N ALA A 163 45.00 1.91 -19.80
CA ALA A 163 43.87 1.09 -19.37
C ALA A 163 42.63 1.24 -20.27
N ARG A 164 42.42 2.44 -20.83
CA ARG A 164 41.32 2.74 -21.74
C ARG A 164 41.63 2.47 -23.22
N GLY A 165 42.86 2.11 -23.57
CA GLY A 165 43.29 1.95 -24.97
C GLY A 165 43.20 3.25 -25.79
N ALA A 166 43.30 4.42 -25.13
CA ALA A 166 43.07 5.70 -25.77
C ALA A 166 44.28 6.18 -26.62
N ALA A 167 44.00 6.92 -27.69
CA ALA A 167 45.02 7.52 -28.56
C ALA A 167 45.87 8.56 -27.80
N LEU A 168 47.09 8.82 -28.27
CA LEU A 168 48.01 9.76 -27.61
C LEU A 168 47.43 11.17 -27.47
N THR A 169 46.67 11.61 -28.47
CA THR A 169 46.01 12.92 -28.52
C THR A 169 44.93 13.10 -27.45
N TRP A 170 44.44 12.03 -26.82
CA TRP A 170 43.42 12.10 -25.78
C TRP A 170 43.89 12.86 -24.52
N ASN A 171 45.19 12.86 -24.23
CA ASN A 171 45.71 13.63 -23.11
C ASN A 171 45.60 15.15 -23.31
N VAL A 172 45.58 15.61 -24.55
CA VAL A 172 45.52 17.05 -24.90
C VAL A 172 44.14 17.47 -25.41
N ASN A 173 43.41 16.55 -26.05
CA ASN A 173 42.06 16.78 -26.55
C ASN A 173 41.06 15.96 -25.74
N ASP A 174 40.27 16.63 -24.91
CA ASP A 174 39.23 15.98 -24.14
C ASP A 174 38.16 15.40 -25.08
N ASP A 175 37.98 14.08 -25.05
CA ASP A 175 36.88 13.40 -25.73
C ASP A 175 35.66 13.38 -24.78
N PRO A 176 34.53 14.00 -25.16
CA PRO A 176 33.33 13.98 -24.31
C PRO A 176 32.76 12.58 -24.08
N ARG A 177 33.11 11.60 -24.92
CA ARG A 177 32.71 10.19 -24.75
C ARG A 177 33.64 9.43 -23.81
N LEU A 178 34.81 9.97 -23.51
CA LEU A 178 35.82 9.35 -22.65
C LEU A 178 36.42 10.39 -21.69
N PRO A 179 35.63 10.87 -20.71
CA PRO A 179 36.12 11.87 -19.76
C PRO A 179 37.24 11.29 -18.89
N LYS A 180 38.26 12.11 -18.62
CA LYS A 180 39.37 11.76 -17.74
C LYS A 180 38.87 11.59 -16.30
N LEU A 181 39.24 10.50 -15.65
CA LEU A 181 38.79 10.18 -14.29
C LEU A 181 39.21 11.27 -13.30
N LEU A 182 40.46 11.75 -13.39
CA LEU A 182 40.99 12.73 -12.43
C LEU A 182 40.27 14.08 -12.49
N THR A 183 39.76 14.49 -13.65
CA THR A 183 39.11 15.80 -13.82
C THR A 183 37.59 15.72 -13.58
N SER A 184 36.94 14.67 -14.08
CA SER A 184 35.48 14.52 -14.08
C SER A 184 34.92 13.88 -12.81
N THR A 185 35.71 13.07 -12.10
CA THR A 185 35.19 12.37 -10.91
C THR A 185 35.04 13.33 -9.74
N ARG A 186 33.87 13.28 -9.09
CA ARG A 186 33.59 13.95 -7.82
C ARG A 186 32.95 12.92 -6.89
N LEU A 187 33.60 12.65 -5.77
CA LEU A 187 33.12 11.67 -4.78
C LEU A 187 32.63 12.42 -3.56
N PRO A 188 31.30 12.54 -3.33
CA PRO A 188 30.78 13.22 -2.17
C PRO A 188 31.15 12.46 -0.89
N LYS A 189 31.43 13.22 0.17
CA LYS A 189 31.60 12.67 1.52
C LYS A 189 30.26 12.17 2.01
N PHE A 190 30.26 10.98 2.61
CA PHE A 190 29.07 10.42 3.22
C PHE A 190 28.77 11.06 4.59
N LYS A 191 29.81 11.34 5.37
CA LYS A 191 29.70 11.95 6.70
C LYS A 191 30.28 13.36 6.70
N ALA A 192 29.63 14.24 7.44
CA ALA A 192 30.19 15.54 7.76
C ALA A 192 31.40 15.35 8.70
N ASP A 193 32.57 15.82 8.29
CA ASP A 193 33.82 15.78 9.06
C ASP A 193 34.24 17.17 9.57
N GLY A 194 33.33 18.14 9.51
CA GLY A 194 33.60 19.54 9.86
C GLY A 194 34.37 20.32 8.79
N SER A 195 34.77 19.69 7.67
CA SER A 195 35.30 20.40 6.52
C SER A 195 34.19 21.12 5.76
N VAL A 196 34.50 22.30 5.22
CA VAL A 196 33.64 23.02 4.27
C VAL A 196 33.58 22.28 2.92
N HIS A 197 34.51 21.36 2.67
CA HIS A 197 34.61 20.60 1.43
C HIS A 197 33.88 19.26 1.56
N GLY A 198 32.76 19.14 0.85
CA GLY A 198 31.88 17.95 0.85
C GLY A 198 32.35 16.78 -0.02
N TYR A 199 33.63 16.69 -0.38
CA TYR A 199 34.16 15.67 -1.30
C TYR A 199 35.40 14.96 -0.76
N VAL A 200 35.51 13.65 -1.00
CA VAL A 200 36.72 12.84 -0.74
C VAL A 200 37.70 12.94 -1.93
N TRP A 201 37.16 13.15 -3.13
CA TRP A 201 37.95 13.39 -4.35
C TRP A 201 37.34 14.53 -5.19
N PRO A 202 38.15 15.47 -5.72
CA PRO A 202 39.59 15.59 -5.47
C PRO A 202 39.88 15.99 -4.01
N PRO A 203 41.00 15.52 -3.42
CA PRO A 203 41.38 15.95 -2.09
C PRO A 203 41.63 17.45 -2.10
N GLU A 204 41.33 18.12 -0.97
CA GLU A 204 41.66 19.52 -0.80
C GLU A 204 43.17 19.67 -1.04
N GLU A 205 43.54 20.41 -2.10
CA GLU A 205 44.89 20.91 -2.21
C GLU A 205 45.06 21.84 -1.03
N LYS A 206 45.69 21.35 0.06
CA LYS A 206 46.17 22.23 1.13
C LYS A 206 46.97 23.30 0.42
N ALA A 207 46.40 24.50 0.32
CA ALA A 207 47.10 25.64 -0.21
C ALA A 207 48.39 25.69 0.59
N PHE A 208 49.50 25.33 -0.05
CA PHE A 208 50.82 25.47 0.53
C PHE A 208 50.96 26.98 0.62
N THR A 209 50.51 27.57 1.73
CA THR A 209 50.72 28.97 2.03
C THR A 209 52.22 29.10 2.02
N SER A 210 52.74 29.63 0.92
CA SER A 210 54.13 29.98 0.75
C SER A 210 54.41 31.07 1.77
N MET A 211 54.66 30.64 3.00
CA MET A 211 55.30 31.41 4.04
C MET A 211 56.78 31.50 3.64
N ILE A 212 57.04 32.12 2.49
CA ILE A 212 58.33 32.72 2.18
C ILE A 212 58.29 34.07 2.87
N TYR A 213 58.51 34.04 4.19
CA TYR A 213 59.00 35.18 4.92
C TYR A 213 60.52 35.20 4.77
N GLY A 214 61.04 36.36 4.34
CA GLY A 214 62.35 36.86 4.73
C GLY A 214 63.53 36.54 3.80
N SER A 215 63.88 37.48 2.94
CA SER A 215 65.02 38.40 3.17
C SER A 215 65.03 39.50 2.11
#